data_AF-A0A524B138-F1
#
_entry.id   AF-A0A524B138-F1
#
_cell.length_a   1.000
_cell.length_b   1.000
_cell.length_c   1.000
_cell.angle_alpha   90.00
_cell.angle_beta   90.00
_cell.angle_gamma   90.00
#
_symmetry.space_group_name_H-M   'P 1'
#
loop_
_entity.id
_entity.type
_entity.pdbx_description
1 polymer ?
#
loop_
_entity_poly.entity_id
_entity_poly.type
_entity_poly.pdbx_seq_one_letter_code
_entity_poly.pdbx_strand_id
1 'polypeptide(L)' 'MARADQISRDDIERKLRGLQGDVQEKVEDRKSAIVGLAVGVGVVLVVAFYVLGRRSGKRRSAVVEIRRV' A
#
# COMPACT_ATOMS: atom_id res chain seq x y z
N MET A 1 39.83 12.12 -33.79
CA MET A 1 39.63 11.80 -32.36
C MET A 1 38.27 12.35 -31.94
N ALA A 2 37.27 11.48 -31.79
CA ALA A 2 35.91 11.86 -31.43
C ALA A 2 35.85 12.25 -29.94
N ARG A 3 35.25 13.41 -29.65
CA ARG A 3 35.01 13.86 -28.27
C ARG A 3 33.83 13.09 -27.69
N ALA A 4 34.12 12.06 -26.90
CA ALA A 4 33.20 11.65 -25.84
C ALA A 4 33.30 12.71 -24.73
N ASP A 5 32.22 13.48 -24.46
CA ASP A 5 31.81 13.89 -23.09
C ASP A 5 30.70 14.96 -22.94
N GLN A 6 30.03 15.43 -24.01
CA GLN A 6 28.85 16.28 -23.81
C GLN A 6 27.56 15.47 -23.85
N ILE A 7 27.04 15.17 -22.65
CA ILE A 7 25.68 14.66 -22.49
C ILE A 7 24.71 15.72 -23.02
N SER A 8 23.99 15.41 -24.10
CA SER A 8 22.95 16.28 -24.63
C SER A 8 21.66 16.13 -23.81
N ARG A 9 20.83 17.18 -23.79
CA ARG A 9 19.49 17.14 -23.20
C ARG A 9 18.66 15.99 -23.77
N ASP A 10 18.79 15.72 -25.06
CA ASP A 10 18.08 14.62 -25.73
C ASP A 10 18.53 13.23 -25.25
N ASP A 11 19.81 13.06 -24.89
CA ASP A 11 20.31 11.79 -24.37
C ASP A 11 19.75 11.49 -22.98
N ILE A 12 19.65 12.53 -22.15
CA ILE A 12 18.99 12.44 -20.84
C ILE A 12 17.52 12.12 -21.02
N GLU A 13 16.82 12.82 -21.90
CA GLU A 13 15.39 12.61 -22.14
C GLU A 13 15.11 11.20 -22.67
N ARG A 14 15.90 10.70 -23.63
CA ARG A 14 15.78 9.32 -24.13
C ARG A 14 16.01 8.29 -23.02
N LYS A 15 17.05 8.45 -22.21
CA LYS A 15 17.34 7.52 -21.11
C LYS A 15 16.25 7.54 -20.04
N LEU A 16 15.79 8.72 -19.62
CA LEU A 16 14.70 8.85 -18.64
C LEU A 16 13.40 8.25 -19.16
N ARG A 17 13.07 8.48 -20.43
CA ARG A 17 11.85 7.95 -21.03
C ARG A 17 11.90 6.42 -21.15
N GLY A 18 13.06 5.86 -21.50
CA GLY A 18 13.30 4.40 -21.47
C GLY A 18 13.15 3.81 -20.06
N LEU A 19 13.79 4.44 -19.07
CA LEU A 19 13.68 4.00 -17.67
C LEU A 19 12.24 4.10 -17.15
N GLN A 20 11.50 5.16 -17.48
CA GLN A 20 10.09 5.28 -17.12
C GLN A 20 9.22 4.22 -17.80
N GLY A 21 9.53 3.85 -19.05
CA GLY A 21 8.84 2.77 -19.76
C GLY A 21 9.03 1.43 -19.06
N ASP A 22 10.27 1.04 -18.79
CA ASP A 22 10.60 -0.23 -18.10
C ASP A 22 10.00 -0.31 -16.69
N VAL A 23 9.97 0.81 -15.96
CA VAL A 23 9.37 0.88 -14.63
C VAL A 23 7.86 0.75 -14.70
N GLN A 24 7.19 1.44 -15.63
CA GLN A 24 5.74 1.34 -15.80
C GLN A 24 5.32 -0.07 -16.22
N GLU A 25 6.04 -0.71 -17.13
CA GLU A 25 5.79 -2.09 -17.55
C GLU A 25 5.86 -3.06 -16.35
N LYS A 26 6.94 -2.99 -15.57
CA LYS A 26 7.11 -3.81 -14.35
C LYS A 26 6.03 -3.56 -13.31
N VAL A 27 5.55 -2.31 -13.20
CA VAL A 27 4.47 -1.96 -12.26
C VAL A 27 3.14 -2.50 -12.76
N GLU A 28 2.81 -2.37 -14.04
CA GLU A 28 1.57 -2.91 -14.62
C GLU A 28 1.53 -4.45 -14.49
N ASP A 29 2.62 -5.15 -14.79
CA ASP A 29 2.74 -6.61 -14.59
C ASP A 29 2.45 -7.04 -13.15
N ARG A 30 2.88 -6.21 -12.18
CA ARG A 30 2.74 -6.50 -10.75
C ARG A 30 1.53 -5.82 -10.11
N LYS A 31 0.77 -5.03 -10.86
CA LYS A 31 -0.31 -4.20 -10.32
C LYS A 31 -1.36 -5.03 -9.62
N SER A 32 -1.81 -6.13 -10.24
CA SER A 32 -2.76 -7.07 -9.66
C SER A 32 -2.21 -7.71 -8.37
N ALA A 33 -0.92 -8.04 -8.34
CA ALA A 33 -0.28 -8.61 -7.15
C ALA A 33 -0.14 -7.58 -6.01
N ILE A 34 0.24 -6.34 -6.33
CA ILE A 34 0.35 -5.23 -5.37
C ILE A 34 -1.03 -4.90 -4.79
N VAL A 35 -2.06 -4.79 -5.65
CA VAL A 35 -3.44 -4.55 -5.22
C VAL A 35 -3.94 -5.70 -4.35
N GLY A 36 -3.71 -6.95 -4.75
CA GLY A 36 -4.08 -8.11 -3.95
C GLY A 36 -3.42 -8.11 -2.56
N LEU A 37 -2.13 -7.79 -2.49
CA LEU A 37 -1.40 -7.67 -1.23
C LEU A 37 -1.92 -6.52 -0.37
N ALA A 38 -2.18 -5.35 -0.96
CA ALA A 38 -2.73 -4.19 -0.25
C ALA A 38 -4.12 -4.50 0.35
N VAL A 39 -4.99 -5.13 -0.44
CA VAL A 39 -6.31 -5.58 0.03
C VAL A 39 -6.17 -6.60 1.15
N GLY A 40 -5.30 -7.60 0.98
CA GLY A 40 -5.04 -8.63 2.00
C GLY A 40 -4.59 -8.03 3.33
N VAL A 41 -3.60 -7.14 3.30
CA VAL A 41 -3.13 -6.41 4.49
C VAL A 41 -4.27 -5.58 5.11
N GLY A 42 -5.05 -4.89 4.30
CA GLY A 42 -6.21 -4.11 4.76
C GLY A 42 -7.23 -4.96 5.52
N VAL A 43 -7.60 -6.12 4.97
CA VAL A 43 -8.54 -7.05 5.63
C VAL A 43 -7.96 -7.56 6.95
N VAL A 44 -6.69 -7.95 6.99
CA VAL A 44 -6.03 -8.42 8.21
C VAL A 44 -6.05 -7.34 9.29
N LEU A 45 -5.77 -6.08 8.94
CA LEU A 45 -5.83 -4.96 9.88
C LEU A 45 -7.24 -4.75 10.42
N VAL A 46 -8.26 -4.76 9.55
CA VAL A 46 -9.66 -4.62 9.97
C VAL A 46 -10.03 -5.69 10.98
N VAL A 47 -9.70 -6.96 10.69
CA VAL A 47 -9.96 -8.09 11.61
C VAL A 47 -9.22 -7.90 12.93
N ALA A 48 -7.93 -7.54 12.87
CA ALA A 48 -7.11 -7.34 14.06
C ALA A 48 -7.72 -6.25 14.97
N PHE A 49 -8.02 -5.07 14.43
CA PHE A 49 -8.62 -3.98 15.20
C PHE A 49 -10.01 -4.32 15.71
N TYR A 50 -10.84 -5.02 14.93
CA TYR A 50 -12.14 -5.50 15.38
C TYR A 50 -12.01 -6.42 16.59
N VAL A 51 -11.11 -7.41 16.55
CA VAL A 51 -10.91 -8.36 17.65
C VAL A 51 -10.38 -7.65 18.89
N LEU A 52 -9.43 -6.73 18.74
CA LEU A 52 -8.89 -5.92 19.84
C LEU A 52 -9.99 -5.05 20.48
N GLY A 53 -10.82 -4.40 19.68
CA GLY A 53 -11.96 -3.61 20.13
C GLY A 53 -13.00 -4.47 20.85
N ARG A 54 -13.42 -5.59 20.24
CA ARG A 54 -14.39 -6.54 20.82
C ARG A 54 -13.93 -7.09 22.17
N ARG A 55 -12.66 -7.48 22.27
CA ARG A 55 -12.07 -7.98 23.54
C ARG A 55 -12.10 -6.92 24.62
N SER A 56 -11.76 -5.67 24.27
CA SER A 56 -11.72 -4.55 25.20
C SER A 56 -13.11 -4.13 25.66
N GLY A 57 -14.08 -4.06 24.73
CA GLY A 57 -15.48 -3.74 25.04
C GLY A 57 -16.12 -4.77 25.96
N LYS A 58 -15.90 -6.07 25.72
CA LYS A 58 -16.45 -7.13 26.57
C LYS A 58 -15.90 -7.11 28.01
N ARG A 59 -14.65 -6.70 28.20
CA ARG A 59 -14.03 -6.55 29.53
C ARG A 59 -14.50 -5.31 30.29
N ARG A 60 -14.95 -4.28 29.59
CA ARG A 60 -15.36 -2.99 30.17
C ARG A 60 -16.88 -2.77 30.16
N SER A 61 -17.66 -3.83 29.96
CA SER A 61 -19.12 -3.72 29.94
C SER A 61 -19.64 -3.38 31.33
N ALA A 62 -20.42 -2.31 31.44
CA ALA A 62 -21.20 -2.01 32.64
C ALA A 62 -22.38 -3.00 32.72
N VAL A 63 -22.56 -3.64 33.87
CA VAL A 63 -23.75 -4.46 34.16
C VAL A 63 -24.80 -3.53 34.76
N VAL A 64 -25.94 -3.41 34.11
CA VAL A 64 -27.07 -2.61 34.63
C VAL A 64 -28.13 -3.57 35.15
N GLU A 65 -28.31 -3.60 36.46
CA GLU A 65 -29.44 -4.30 37.08
C GLU A 65 -30.69 -3.42 36.97
N ILE A 66 -31.70 -3.91 36.25
CA ILE A 66 -33.00 -3.24 36.18
C ILE A 66 -33.74 -3.57 37.47
N ARG A 67 -33.78 -2.62 38.42
CA ARG A 67 -34.69 -2.72 39.58
C ARG A 67 -36.05 -2.14 39.21
N ARG A 68 -37.09 -2.95 39.39
CA ARG A 68 -38.48 -2.49 39.30
C ARG A 68 -38.85 -1.85 40.64
N VAL A 69 -39.19 -0.56 40.61
CA VAL A 69 -39.79 0.16 41.73
C VAL A 69 -41.30 0.02 41.72
#